data_AF-A0A8B9Y853-F1
#
_entry.id   AF-A0A8B9Y853-F1
#
_cell.length_a   1.000
_cell.length_b   1.000
_cell.length_c   1.000
_cell.angle_alpha   90.00
_cell.angle_beta   90.00
_cell.angle_gamma   90.00
#
_symmetry.space_group_name_H-M   'P 1'
#
loop_
_entity.id
_entity.type
_entity.pdbx_description
1 polymer ?
#
loop_
_entity_poly.entity_id
_entity_poly.type
_entity_poly.pdbx_seq_one_letter_code
_entity_poly.pdbx_strand_id
1 'polypeptide(L)'
;MREGAGRRQAQKTGRGRTPGRGGAMVDPFRERTARLLMDYLEFCAREPGTPAPAPSTPEAAVLRHVAARIQEANRNVLPLYRRCRRHRVELVARMAQRLLDEDPGPSWGRVASLVTFAGSLLERPPQTTRRQEKRDDDGVSRDCRLLVALLCAQFCERHRAWLMANGGWDGFCLFFSHSFQPSWERQLVWFFLSYWTAIIIIYFWIKLSFLHIGPVFLPDVFQLFDLRHHWE
;
A
#
# COMPACT_ATOMS: atom_id res chain seq x y z
N MET A 1 -62.14 67.16 7.68
CA MET A 1 -61.49 68.13 8.59
C MET A 1 -60.08 67.64 8.88
N ARG A 2 -59.08 68.46 8.51
CA ARG A 2 -57.68 68.61 8.99
C ARG A 2 -56.90 67.36 9.41
N GLU A 3 -55.86 67.00 8.64
CA GLU A 3 -54.47 67.49 8.73
C GLU A 3 -53.77 67.21 10.06
N GLY A 4 -52.69 66.43 9.97
CA GLY A 4 -51.72 66.17 11.04
C GLY A 4 -50.46 65.57 10.43
N ALA A 5 -49.61 66.45 9.90
CA ALA A 5 -48.35 66.12 9.25
C ALA A 5 -47.23 65.74 10.24
N GLY A 6 -46.39 64.80 9.81
CA GLY A 6 -44.95 64.86 10.03
C GLY A 6 -44.37 64.03 11.19
N ARG A 7 -43.56 63.02 10.85
CA ARG A 7 -42.09 63.14 10.89
C ARG A 7 -41.42 61.87 10.38
N ARG A 8 -40.39 62.10 9.56
CA ARG A 8 -39.45 61.13 8.99
C ARG A 8 -38.69 60.42 10.11
N GLN A 9 -38.54 59.10 10.03
CA GLN A 9 -37.31 58.44 10.43
C GLN A 9 -36.89 57.46 9.35
N ALA A 10 -35.78 57.81 8.70
CA ALA A 10 -35.04 56.97 7.80
C ALA A 10 -34.47 55.79 8.60
N GLN A 11 -35.02 54.59 8.39
CA GLN A 11 -34.43 53.37 8.91
C GLN A 11 -33.31 52.94 7.97
N LYS A 12 -32.16 53.59 8.14
CA LYS A 12 -30.87 53.20 7.56
C LYS A 12 -30.20 52.25 8.56
N THR A 13 -30.62 50.98 8.58
CA THR A 13 -29.98 49.95 9.39
C THR A 13 -29.32 48.91 8.51
N GLY A 14 -27.99 49.00 8.46
CA GLY A 14 -27.13 47.83 8.52
C GLY A 14 -27.10 46.93 7.30
N ARG A 15 -26.40 47.38 6.26
CA ARG A 15 -25.62 46.49 5.39
C ARG A 15 -24.57 45.82 6.28
N GLY A 16 -24.83 44.59 6.72
CA GLY A 16 -24.01 43.89 7.69
C GLY A 16 -23.95 42.40 7.42
N ARG A 17 -22.83 42.00 6.80
CA ARG A 17 -22.25 40.65 6.78
C ARG A 17 -23.06 39.56 6.06
N THR A 18 -22.64 39.32 4.82
CA THR A 18 -22.30 37.98 4.33
C THR A 18 -22.13 36.96 5.46
N PRO A 19 -22.88 35.84 5.47
CA PRO A 19 -22.33 34.64 6.07
C PRO A 19 -21.09 34.32 5.23
N GLY A 20 -19.92 34.29 5.87
CA GLY A 20 -18.69 33.83 5.24
C GLY A 20 -19.02 32.59 4.41
N ARG A 21 -18.62 32.49 3.15
CA ARG A 21 -17.24 32.12 2.84
C ARG A 21 -16.59 31.41 4.03
N GLY A 22 -17.23 30.34 4.50
CA GLY A 22 -16.51 29.24 5.10
C GLY A 22 -15.47 28.89 4.05
N GLY A 23 -14.24 29.34 4.27
CA GLY A 23 -13.11 28.73 3.60
C GLY A 23 -13.34 27.25 3.80
N ALA A 24 -13.53 26.52 2.71
CA ALA A 24 -13.69 25.08 2.74
C ALA A 24 -12.58 24.57 3.65
N MET A 25 -12.94 24.18 4.87
CA MET A 25 -11.99 23.64 5.83
C MET A 25 -11.48 22.41 5.11
N VAL A 26 -10.25 22.50 4.60
CA VAL A 26 -9.67 21.45 3.77
C VAL A 26 -9.79 20.18 4.57
N ASP A 27 -10.62 19.25 4.10
CA ASP A 27 -10.93 18.05 4.85
C ASP A 27 -9.61 17.28 5.08
N PRO A 28 -9.13 17.20 6.33
CA PRO A 28 -7.77 16.72 6.62
C PRO A 28 -7.59 15.27 6.16
N PHE A 29 -8.66 14.49 6.19
CA PHE A 29 -8.65 13.12 5.69
C PHE A 29 -8.53 13.06 4.17
N ARG A 30 -9.26 13.93 3.46
CA ARG A 30 -9.18 14.03 2.00
C ARG A 30 -7.78 14.43 1.56
N GLU A 31 -7.18 15.40 2.25
CA GLU A 31 -5.82 15.83 1.96
C GLU A 31 -4.78 14.73 2.24
N ARG A 32 -4.89 14.05 3.39
CA ARG A 32 -4.05 12.88 3.71
C ARG A 32 -4.18 11.78 2.66
N THR A 33 -5.41 11.47 2.24
CA THR A 33 -5.70 10.48 1.19
C THR A 33 -5.09 10.90 -0.16
N ALA A 34 -5.27 12.16 -0.55
CA ALA A 34 -4.70 12.68 -1.79
C ALA A 34 -3.18 12.61 -1.79
N ARG A 35 -2.52 12.98 -0.68
CA ARG A 35 -1.06 12.86 -0.53
C ARG A 35 -0.59 11.41 -0.62
N LEU A 36 -1.25 10.48 0.06
CA LEU A 36 -0.93 9.05 0.00
C LEU A 36 -1.04 8.50 -1.43
N LEU A 37 -2.14 8.79 -2.11
CA LEU A 37 -2.37 8.31 -3.47
C LEU A 37 -1.41 8.94 -4.47
N MET A 38 -1.10 10.23 -4.33
CA MET A 38 -0.11 10.90 -5.16
C MET A 38 1.26 10.26 -5.00
N ASP A 39 1.73 10.09 -3.76
CA ASP A 39 3.03 9.47 -3.46
C ASP A 39 3.15 8.07 -4.10
N TYR A 40 2.11 7.26 -3.99
CA TYR A 40 2.10 5.91 -4.57
C TYR A 40 2.03 5.93 -6.11
N LEU A 41 1.17 6.75 -6.70
CA LEU A 41 0.99 6.78 -8.16
C LEU A 41 2.18 7.45 -8.87
N GLU A 42 2.81 8.46 -8.28
CA GLU A 42 4.09 9.01 -8.75
C GLU A 42 5.20 7.97 -8.67
N PHE A 43 5.26 7.21 -7.56
CA PHE A 43 6.17 6.07 -7.45
C PHE A 43 5.95 5.06 -8.58
N CYS A 44 4.71 4.73 -8.95
CA CYS A 44 4.41 3.83 -10.07
C CYS A 44 4.70 4.43 -11.46
N ALA A 45 4.51 5.74 -11.63
CA ALA A 45 4.72 6.46 -12.88
C ALA A 45 6.21 6.69 -13.24
N ARG A 46 7.11 6.41 -12.29
CA ARG A 46 8.55 6.65 -12.42
C ARG A 46 9.16 5.91 -13.61
N GLU A 47 10.30 6.42 -14.07
CA GLU A 47 11.08 5.76 -15.11
C GLU A 47 11.69 4.46 -14.58
N PRO A 48 11.56 3.34 -15.32
CA PRO A 48 12.19 2.08 -14.96
C PRO A 48 13.71 2.27 -14.83
N GLY A 49 14.28 1.89 -13.69
CA GLY A 49 15.73 2.04 -13.42
C GLY A 49 16.12 3.29 -12.64
N THR A 50 15.20 4.23 -12.40
CA THR A 50 15.44 5.31 -11.44
C THR A 50 15.30 4.80 -9.99
N PRO A 51 16.14 5.30 -9.05
CA PRO A 51 16.02 4.92 -7.64
C PRO A 51 14.65 5.32 -7.12
N ALA A 52 13.99 4.38 -6.45
CA ALA A 52 12.67 4.60 -5.86
C ALA A 52 12.75 5.72 -4.81
N PRO A 53 11.88 6.76 -4.87
CA PRO A 53 11.78 7.76 -3.82
C PRO A 53 11.47 7.09 -2.49
N ALA A 54 11.97 7.63 -1.37
CA ALA A 54 11.54 7.18 -0.05
C ALA A 54 10.02 7.42 0.11
N PRO A 55 9.28 6.54 0.81
CA PRO A 55 7.87 6.78 1.10
C PRO A 55 7.72 7.99 2.03
N SER A 56 6.84 8.92 1.68
CA SER A 56 6.64 10.16 2.46
C SER A 56 5.97 9.91 3.82
N THR A 57 5.27 8.78 3.97
CA THR A 57 4.49 8.42 5.16
C THR A 57 4.53 6.91 5.42
N PRO A 58 4.27 6.45 6.66
CA PRO A 58 4.23 5.02 6.97
C PRO A 58 3.13 4.30 6.19
N GLU A 59 1.97 4.93 5.98
CA GLU A 59 0.90 4.37 5.16
C GLU A 59 1.33 4.15 3.69
N ALA A 60 2.16 5.03 3.13
CA ALA A 60 2.71 4.86 1.79
C ALA A 60 3.69 3.68 1.73
N ALA A 61 4.51 3.49 2.76
CA ALA A 61 5.41 2.33 2.85
C ALA A 61 4.62 1.01 2.87
N VAL A 62 3.57 0.93 3.68
CA VAL A 62 2.69 -0.24 3.75
C VAL A 62 1.99 -0.46 2.41
N LEU A 63 1.40 0.60 1.83
CA LEU A 63 0.71 0.52 0.54
C LEU A 63 1.63 0.00 -0.57
N ARG A 64 2.87 0.50 -0.67
CA ARG A 64 3.85 0.02 -1.65
C ARG A 64 4.18 -1.46 -1.45
N HIS A 65 4.31 -1.92 -0.20
CA HIS A 65 4.57 -3.32 0.10
C HIS A 65 3.38 -4.23 -0.27
N VAL A 66 2.16 -3.85 0.13
CA VAL A 66 0.92 -4.56 -0.24
C VAL A 66 0.77 -4.62 -1.75
N ALA A 67 0.98 -3.49 -2.43
CA ALA A 67 0.86 -3.39 -3.86
C ALA A 67 1.84 -4.31 -4.57
N ALA A 68 3.10 -4.38 -4.14
CA ALA A 68 4.08 -5.31 -4.71
C ALA A 68 3.61 -6.76 -4.63
N ARG A 69 2.99 -7.17 -3.51
CA ARG A 69 2.43 -8.52 -3.37
C ARG A 69 1.23 -8.77 -4.27
N ILE A 70 0.32 -7.80 -4.37
CA ILE A 70 -0.85 -7.90 -5.27
C ILE A 70 -0.38 -7.95 -6.72
N GLN A 71 0.64 -7.17 -7.10
CA GLN A 71 1.23 -7.22 -8.43
C GLN A 71 1.85 -8.58 -8.72
N GLU A 72 2.61 -9.17 -7.79
CA GLU A 72 3.20 -10.49 -7.98
C GLU A 72 2.11 -11.57 -8.14
N ALA A 73 1.06 -11.51 -7.31
CA ALA A 73 -0.08 -12.42 -7.42
C ALA A 73 -0.83 -12.29 -8.75
N ASN A 74 -0.84 -11.10 -9.35
CA ASN A 74 -1.55 -10.79 -10.60
C ASN A 74 -0.62 -10.54 -11.79
N ARG A 75 0.62 -11.06 -11.73
CA ARG A 75 1.69 -10.74 -12.68
C ARG A 75 1.36 -11.12 -14.13
N ASN A 76 0.50 -12.11 -14.32
CA ASN A 76 0.06 -12.59 -15.64
C ASN A 76 -1.07 -11.73 -16.24
N VAL A 77 -1.82 -11.00 -15.41
CA VAL A 77 -3.07 -10.34 -15.80
C VAL A 77 -2.90 -8.84 -15.94
N LEU A 78 -2.17 -8.19 -15.03
CA LEU A 78 -1.94 -6.74 -15.05
C LEU A 78 -1.30 -6.21 -16.35
N PRO A 79 -0.31 -6.90 -16.96
CA PRO A 79 0.29 -6.43 -18.22
C PRO A 79 -0.68 -6.33 -19.38
N LEU A 80 -1.76 -7.12 -19.39
CA LEU A 80 -2.79 -7.08 -20.44
C LEU A 80 -3.51 -5.73 -20.45
N TYR A 81 -3.79 -5.17 -19.27
CA TYR A 81 -4.48 -3.90 -19.11
C TYR A 81 -3.58 -2.68 -19.38
N ARG A 82 -2.25 -2.81 -19.27
CA ARG A 82 -1.31 -1.72 -19.62
C ARG A 82 -1.42 -1.26 -21.07
N ARG A 83 -1.92 -2.12 -21.98
CA ARG A 83 -2.16 -1.78 -23.39
C ARG A 83 -3.34 -0.81 -23.57
N CYS A 84 -4.24 -0.71 -22.59
CA CYS A 84 -5.43 0.15 -22.63
C CYS A 84 -5.14 1.60 -22.21
N ARG A 85 -4.07 2.21 -22.74
CA ARG A 85 -3.59 3.55 -22.31
C ARG A 85 -4.62 4.67 -22.45
N ARG A 86 -5.50 4.62 -23.45
CA ARG A 86 -6.47 5.71 -23.72
C ARG A 86 -7.65 5.78 -22.75
N HIS A 87 -7.92 4.72 -21.98
CA HIS A 87 -9.10 4.64 -21.11
C HIS A 87 -8.74 4.28 -19.66
N ARG A 88 -7.52 4.62 -19.21
CA ARG A 88 -7.03 4.26 -17.86
C ARG A 88 -7.95 4.75 -16.74
N VAL A 89 -8.36 6.03 -16.80
CA VAL A 89 -9.22 6.64 -15.78
C VAL A 89 -10.60 5.98 -15.76
N GLU A 90 -11.19 5.73 -16.94
CA GLU A 90 -12.49 5.07 -17.04
C GLU A 90 -12.44 3.61 -16.57
N LEU A 91 -11.36 2.89 -16.89
CA LEU A 91 -11.17 1.52 -16.45
C LEU A 91 -11.04 1.44 -14.93
N VAL A 92 -10.30 2.35 -14.31
CA VAL A 92 -10.22 2.45 -12.84
C VAL A 92 -11.58 2.82 -12.24
N ALA A 93 -12.34 3.72 -12.87
CA ALA A 93 -13.69 4.08 -12.41
C ALA A 93 -14.63 2.86 -12.39
N ARG A 94 -14.62 2.06 -13.47
CA ARG A 94 -15.41 0.83 -13.57
C ARG A 94 -14.96 -0.21 -12.55
N MET A 95 -13.65 -0.39 -12.37
CA MET A 95 -13.12 -1.31 -11.36
C MET A 95 -13.44 -0.84 -9.94
N ALA A 96 -13.49 0.47 -9.68
CA ALA A 96 -13.88 1.00 -8.38
C ALA A 96 -15.34 0.63 -8.06
N GLN A 97 -16.24 0.78 -9.02
CA GLN A 97 -17.64 0.36 -8.87
C GLN A 97 -17.74 -1.16 -8.62
N ARG A 98 -17.06 -1.97 -9.43
CA ARG A 98 -17.08 -3.43 -9.28
C ARG A 98 -16.51 -3.92 -7.96
N LEU A 99 -15.39 -3.35 -7.50
CA LEU A 99 -14.70 -3.83 -6.30
C LEU A 99 -15.31 -3.27 -5.01
N LEU A 100 -15.84 -2.06 -5.03
CA LEU A 100 -16.25 -1.37 -3.80
C LEU A 100 -17.77 -1.29 -3.62
N ASP A 101 -18.56 -1.31 -4.70
CA ASP A 101 -20.03 -1.27 -4.62
C ASP A 101 -20.68 -2.65 -4.65
N GLU A 102 -20.04 -3.69 -5.22
CA GLU A 102 -20.61 -5.05 -5.23
C GLU A 102 -20.37 -5.78 -3.90
N ASP A 103 -21.36 -6.58 -3.47
CA ASP A 103 -21.28 -7.36 -2.24
C ASP A 103 -20.06 -8.30 -2.20
N PRO A 104 -19.43 -8.50 -1.03
CA PRO A 104 -19.78 -8.00 0.31
C PRO A 104 -19.39 -6.53 0.65
N GLY A 105 -19.14 -5.67 -0.35
CA GLY A 105 -18.83 -4.25 -0.14
C GLY A 105 -17.33 -3.94 0.01
N PRO A 106 -16.96 -2.74 0.49
CA PRO A 106 -15.57 -2.31 0.57
C PRO A 106 -14.78 -3.12 1.60
N SER A 107 -13.55 -3.51 1.23
CA SER A 107 -12.58 -4.13 2.15
C SER A 107 -11.18 -3.56 1.92
N TRP A 108 -10.30 -3.64 2.92
CA TRP A 108 -8.93 -3.13 2.79
C TRP A 108 -8.16 -3.79 1.64
N GLY A 109 -8.41 -5.08 1.39
CA GLY A 109 -7.85 -5.81 0.24
C GLY A 109 -8.40 -5.33 -1.10
N ARG A 110 -9.69 -5.00 -1.19
CA ARG A 110 -10.32 -4.43 -2.40
C ARG A 110 -9.82 -3.01 -2.68
N VAL A 111 -9.69 -2.18 -1.64
CA VAL A 111 -9.10 -0.83 -1.71
C VAL A 111 -7.64 -0.92 -2.19
N ALA A 112 -6.83 -1.78 -1.56
CA ALA A 112 -5.44 -1.98 -1.98
C ALA A 112 -5.32 -2.51 -3.41
N SER A 113 -6.19 -3.45 -3.81
CA SER A 113 -6.23 -3.99 -5.17
C SER A 113 -6.55 -2.91 -6.21
N LEU A 114 -7.53 -2.04 -5.92
CA LEU A 114 -7.91 -0.95 -6.81
C LEU A 114 -6.77 0.07 -6.98
N VAL A 115 -6.14 0.48 -5.88
CA VAL A 115 -5.01 1.41 -5.92
C VAL A 115 -3.82 0.79 -6.66
N THR A 116 -3.53 -0.49 -6.40
CA THR A 116 -2.47 -1.23 -7.11
C THR A 116 -2.75 -1.35 -8.60
N PHE A 117 -4.01 -1.62 -8.96
CA PHE A 117 -4.44 -1.66 -10.35
C PHE A 117 -4.23 -0.31 -11.04
N ALA A 118 -4.64 0.80 -10.41
CA ALA A 118 -4.40 2.15 -10.92
C ALA A 118 -2.90 2.44 -11.11
N GLY A 119 -2.04 2.06 -10.15
CA GLY A 119 -0.59 2.19 -10.25
C GLY A 119 -0.01 1.38 -11.41
N SER A 120 -0.44 0.13 -11.58
CA SER A 120 0.03 -0.76 -12.65
C SER A 120 -0.26 -0.24 -14.06
N LEU A 121 -1.31 0.57 -14.22
CA LEU A 121 -1.66 1.22 -15.49
C LEU A 121 -0.71 2.39 -15.84
N LEU A 122 -0.14 3.03 -14.82
CA LEU A 122 0.81 4.15 -14.96
C LEU A 122 2.26 3.68 -15.16
N GLU A 123 2.59 2.43 -14.80
CA GLU A 123 3.93 1.88 -14.98
C GLU A 123 4.39 1.92 -16.45
N ARG A 124 5.58 2.50 -16.64
CA ARG A 124 6.22 2.60 -17.96
C ARG A 124 6.79 1.24 -18.38
N PRO A 125 6.55 0.78 -19.63
CA PRO A 125 7.25 -0.38 -20.16
C PRO A 125 8.75 -0.06 -20.31
N PRO A 126 9.64 -1.05 -20.14
CA PRO A 126 11.08 -0.81 -20.02
C PRO A 126 11.80 -0.31 -21.28
N GLN A 127 11.14 -0.13 -22.42
CA GLN A 127 11.78 0.41 -23.62
C GLN A 127 10.79 1.16 -24.50
N THR A 128 10.95 2.48 -24.61
CA THR A 128 10.40 3.26 -25.72
C THR A 128 11.45 4.27 -26.18
N THR A 129 11.48 4.54 -27.48
CA THR A 129 12.38 5.54 -28.06
C THR A 129 12.21 6.90 -27.38
N ARG A 130 13.31 7.66 -27.25
CA ARG A 130 13.39 8.98 -26.54
C ARG A 130 12.30 10.00 -26.90
N ARG A 131 11.72 9.88 -28.11
CA ARG A 131 10.64 10.75 -28.63
C ARG A 131 9.24 10.35 -28.12
N GLN A 132 9.03 9.06 -27.87
CA GLN A 132 7.80 8.50 -27.32
C GLN A 132 7.74 8.72 -25.80
N GLU A 133 8.89 8.66 -25.11
CA GLU A 133 9.01 8.96 -23.67
C GLU A 133 8.48 10.35 -23.32
N LYS A 134 8.91 11.40 -24.04
CA LYS A 134 8.51 12.78 -23.74
C LYS A 134 7.01 13.03 -23.94
N ARG A 135 6.40 12.38 -24.95
CA ARG A 135 4.95 12.49 -25.20
C ARG A 135 4.12 11.66 -24.22
N ASP A 136 4.68 10.57 -23.74
CA ASP A 136 4.07 9.73 -22.71
C ASP A 136 4.16 10.37 -21.32
N ASP A 137 5.22 11.13 -21.01
CA ASP A 137 5.44 11.77 -19.72
C ASP A 137 4.37 12.83 -19.36
N ASP A 138 4.04 13.69 -20.33
CA ASP A 138 2.97 14.69 -20.18
C ASP A 138 1.59 14.04 -19.96
N GLY A 139 1.33 12.92 -20.64
CA GLY A 139 0.10 12.15 -20.51
C GLY A 139 -0.01 11.41 -19.18
N VAL A 140 1.08 10.76 -18.74
CA VAL A 140 1.14 10.01 -17.48
C VAL A 140 0.99 10.94 -16.27
N SER A 141 1.62 12.12 -16.28
CA SER A 141 1.49 13.11 -15.20
C SER A 141 0.07 13.68 -15.10
N ARG A 142 -0.63 13.83 -16.24
CA ARG A 142 -2.04 14.22 -16.26
C ARG A 142 -2.94 13.08 -15.76
N ASP A 143 -2.73 11.87 -16.26
CA ASP A 143 -3.48 10.67 -15.85
C ASP A 143 -3.31 10.42 -14.35
N CYS A 144 -2.10 10.57 -13.80
CA CYS A 144 -1.81 10.46 -12.38
C CYS A 144 -2.71 11.39 -11.55
N ARG A 145 -2.72 12.69 -11.88
CA ARG A 145 -3.57 13.68 -11.18
C ARG A 145 -5.06 13.36 -11.29
N LEU A 146 -5.52 12.89 -12.46
CA LEU A 146 -6.92 12.50 -12.67
C LEU A 146 -7.28 11.24 -11.86
N LEU A 147 -6.40 10.24 -11.81
CA LEU A 147 -6.59 9.03 -11.02
C LEU A 147 -6.60 9.33 -9.52
N VAL A 148 -5.70 10.19 -9.03
CA VAL A 148 -5.73 10.65 -7.64
C VAL A 148 -7.05 11.33 -7.32
N ALA A 149 -7.52 12.26 -8.16
CA ALA A 149 -8.78 12.94 -7.95
C ALA A 149 -9.97 11.97 -7.93
N LEU A 150 -10.00 11.01 -8.85
CA LEU A 150 -11.05 10.00 -8.95
C LEU A 150 -11.07 9.09 -7.72
N LEU A 151 -9.93 8.50 -7.35
CA LEU A 151 -9.81 7.62 -6.19
C LEU A 151 -10.11 8.38 -4.90
N CYS A 152 -9.65 9.63 -4.80
CA CYS A 152 -9.95 10.49 -3.66
C CYS A 152 -11.45 10.76 -3.54
N ALA A 153 -12.16 11.03 -4.64
CA ALA A 153 -13.63 11.16 -4.62
C ALA A 153 -14.31 9.85 -4.19
N GLN A 154 -13.89 8.70 -4.74
CA GLN A 154 -14.46 7.40 -4.35
C GLN A 154 -14.27 7.11 -2.85
N PHE A 155 -13.07 7.32 -2.32
CA PHE A 155 -12.77 7.04 -0.92
C PHE A 155 -13.35 8.10 0.04
N CYS A 156 -13.27 9.38 -0.30
CA CYS A 156 -13.63 10.47 0.61
C CYS A 156 -15.10 10.88 0.54
N GLU A 157 -15.81 10.55 -0.54
CA GLU A 157 -17.23 10.88 -0.69
C GLU A 157 -18.09 9.63 -0.53
N ARG A 158 -17.79 8.56 -1.26
CA ARG A 158 -18.65 7.38 -1.33
C ARG A 158 -18.39 6.37 -0.21
N HIS A 159 -17.12 6.04 0.05
CA HIS A 159 -16.74 5.04 1.07
C HIS A 159 -16.17 5.64 2.35
N ARG A 160 -16.36 6.95 2.58
CA ARG A 160 -15.78 7.67 3.72
C ARG A 160 -16.24 7.10 5.06
N ALA A 161 -17.54 6.87 5.21
CA ALA A 161 -18.12 6.38 6.45
C ALA A 161 -17.49 5.04 6.86
N TRP A 162 -17.31 4.14 5.89
CA TRP A 162 -16.65 2.85 6.11
C TRP A 162 -15.16 3.02 6.43
N LEU A 163 -14.43 3.86 5.68
CA LEU A 163 -13.00 4.12 5.95
C LEU A 163 -12.78 4.69 7.35
N MET A 164 -13.61 5.64 7.78
CA MET A 164 -13.53 6.25 9.10
C MET A 164 -13.91 5.27 10.22
N ALA A 165 -14.95 4.46 10.02
CA ALA A 165 -15.35 3.43 10.97
C ALA A 165 -14.27 2.35 11.18
N ASN A 166 -13.43 2.11 10.17
CA ASN A 166 -12.31 1.18 10.23
C ASN A 166 -10.98 1.84 10.70
N GLY A 167 -11.02 3.03 11.30
CA GLY A 167 -9.83 3.71 11.83
C GLY A 167 -8.99 4.45 10.77
N GLY A 168 -9.57 4.75 9.60
CA GLY A 168 -8.91 5.47 8.53
C GLY A 168 -7.66 4.76 8.00
N TRP A 169 -6.69 5.53 7.51
CA TRP A 169 -5.43 4.99 7.00
C TRP A 169 -4.55 4.36 8.09
N ASP A 170 -4.77 4.70 9.36
CA ASP A 170 -4.08 4.05 10.47
C ASP A 170 -4.59 2.62 10.68
N GLY A 171 -5.90 2.41 10.53
CA GLY A 171 -6.51 1.08 10.49
C GLY A 171 -6.04 0.22 9.31
N PHE A 172 -5.83 0.83 8.13
CA PHE A 172 -5.19 0.17 6.99
C PHE A 172 -3.79 -0.34 7.34
N CYS A 173 -2.96 0.51 7.94
CA CYS A 173 -1.62 0.14 8.38
C CYS A 173 -1.65 -1.03 9.36
N LEU A 174 -2.55 -1.00 10.35
CA LEU A 174 -2.68 -2.06 11.35
C LEU A 174 -3.13 -3.39 10.74
N PHE A 175 -4.15 -3.36 9.88
CA PHE A 175 -4.69 -4.56 9.21
C PHE A 175 -3.60 -5.29 8.42
N PHE A 176 -2.81 -4.53 7.67
CA PHE A 176 -1.75 -5.11 6.85
C PHE A 176 -0.50 -5.45 7.66
N SER A 177 -0.13 -4.67 8.67
CA SER A 177 0.98 -5.02 9.57
C SER A 177 0.74 -6.37 10.26
N HIS A 178 -0.50 -6.65 10.69
CA HIS A 178 -0.87 -7.95 11.25
C HIS A 178 -0.84 -9.07 10.20
N SER A 179 -1.23 -8.77 8.96
CA SER A 179 -1.17 -9.73 7.85
C SER A 179 0.26 -10.02 7.38
N PHE A 180 1.21 -9.12 7.66
CA PHE A 180 2.62 -9.21 7.29
C PHE A 180 3.55 -9.62 8.40
N GLN A 181 3.06 -9.80 9.63
CA GLN A 181 3.85 -10.50 10.65
C GLN A 181 4.22 -11.86 10.04
N PRO A 182 5.52 -12.13 9.78
CA PRO A 182 5.92 -13.50 9.50
C PRO A 182 5.46 -14.27 10.73
N SER A 183 4.59 -15.25 10.53
CA SER A 183 4.26 -16.20 11.59
C SER A 183 5.58 -16.89 11.90
N TRP A 184 6.35 -16.33 12.82
CA TRP A 184 7.55 -16.90 13.40
C TRP A 184 7.24 -18.32 13.87
N GLU A 185 5.98 -18.61 14.22
CA GLU A 185 5.43 -19.96 14.39
C GLU A 185 5.63 -20.88 13.19
N ARG A 186 5.29 -20.48 11.95
CA ARG A 186 5.54 -21.30 10.75
C ARG A 186 7.03 -21.44 10.47
N GLN A 187 7.80 -20.39 10.71
CA GLN A 187 9.24 -20.44 10.47
C GLN A 187 9.96 -21.32 11.50
N LEU A 188 9.52 -21.28 12.76
CA LEU A 188 9.92 -22.21 13.81
C LEU A 188 9.54 -23.64 13.44
N VAL A 189 8.34 -23.89 12.92
CA VAL A 189 7.94 -25.22 12.46
C VAL A 189 8.91 -25.75 11.39
N TRP A 190 9.31 -24.93 10.41
CA TRP A 190 10.33 -25.32 9.43
C TRP A 190 11.71 -25.54 10.05
N PHE A 191 12.13 -24.68 11.00
CA PHE A 191 13.39 -24.87 11.73
C PHE A 191 13.38 -26.18 12.54
N PHE A 192 12.31 -26.45 13.29
CA PHE A 192 12.14 -27.68 14.05
C PHE A 192 12.09 -28.90 13.13
N LEU A 193 11.31 -28.87 12.05
CA LEU A 193 11.29 -29.95 11.05
C LEU A 193 12.69 -30.20 10.47
N SER A 194 13.41 -29.15 10.07
CA SER A 194 14.77 -29.29 9.55
C SER A 194 15.72 -29.89 10.57
N TYR A 195 15.64 -29.43 11.83
CA TYR A 195 16.47 -29.89 12.93
C TYR A 195 16.20 -31.36 13.27
N TRP A 196 14.92 -31.75 13.38
CA TRP A 196 14.51 -33.13 13.60
C TRP A 196 14.96 -34.06 12.47
N THR A 197 14.84 -33.61 11.21
CA THR A 197 15.34 -34.40 10.07
C THR A 197 16.86 -34.57 10.12
N ALA A 198 17.61 -33.55 10.50
CA ALA A 198 19.06 -33.65 10.65
C ALA A 198 19.46 -34.63 11.76
N ILE A 199 18.78 -34.60 12.92
CA ILE A 199 19.01 -35.57 14.01
C ILE A 199 18.74 -37.00 13.55
N ILE A 200 17.62 -37.22 12.86
CA ILE A 200 17.26 -38.55 12.35
C ILE A 200 18.34 -39.04 11.38
N ILE A 201 18.76 -38.21 10.43
CA ILE A 201 19.82 -38.54 9.47
C ILE A 201 21.13 -38.86 10.20
N ILE A 202 21.56 -38.04 11.15
CA ILE A 202 22.79 -38.27 11.94
C ILE A 202 22.69 -39.56 12.75
N TYR A 203 21.55 -39.83 13.39
CA TYR A 203 21.33 -41.06 14.15
C TYR A 203 21.41 -42.29 13.26
N PHE A 204 20.75 -42.26 12.09
CA PHE A 204 20.85 -43.34 11.11
C PHE A 204 22.30 -43.51 10.62
N TRP A 205 23.02 -42.42 10.39
CA TRP A 205 24.42 -42.45 9.98
C TRP A 205 25.30 -43.11 11.05
N ILE A 206 25.21 -42.68 12.31
CA ILE A 206 25.93 -43.26 13.45
C ILE A 206 25.59 -44.75 13.60
N LYS A 207 24.30 -45.10 13.56
CA LYS A 207 23.86 -46.50 13.71
C LYS A 207 24.35 -47.37 12.56
N LEU A 208 24.37 -46.86 11.32
CA LEU A 208 24.88 -47.57 10.15
C LEU A 208 26.41 -47.72 10.20
N SER A 209 27.14 -46.69 10.62
CA SER A 209 28.59 -46.76 10.86
C SER A 209 28.92 -47.79 11.95
N PHE A 210 28.16 -47.84 13.04
CA PHE A 210 28.35 -48.80 14.12
C PHE A 210 28.05 -50.24 13.68
N LEU A 211 27.07 -50.43 12.79
CA LEU A 211 26.69 -51.74 12.25
C LEU A 211 27.68 -52.26 11.19
N HIS A 212 28.32 -51.37 10.42
CA HIS A 212 29.24 -51.74 9.35
C HIS A 212 30.71 -51.81 9.79
N ILE A 213 31.12 -51.12 10.88
CA ILE A 213 32.54 -50.98 11.24
C ILE A 213 32.89 -51.59 12.62
N GLY A 214 31.92 -51.94 13.47
CA GLY A 214 32.22 -52.40 14.83
C GLY A 214 32.85 -51.29 15.69
N PRO A 215 33.03 -51.50 17.01
CA PRO A 215 33.36 -50.44 17.94
C PRO A 215 34.87 -50.17 17.90
N VAL A 216 35.35 -49.46 16.89
CA VAL A 216 36.70 -48.91 16.90
C VAL A 216 36.64 -47.51 16.29
N PHE A 217 37.23 -46.54 17.00
CA PHE A 217 37.40 -45.12 16.68
C PHE A 217 36.31 -44.14 17.13
N LEU A 218 36.35 -43.78 18.41
CA LEU A 218 36.37 -42.37 18.80
C LEU A 218 37.62 -42.13 19.66
N PRO A 219 38.64 -41.45 19.11
CA PRO A 219 39.20 -40.33 19.84
C PRO A 219 39.41 -39.16 18.87
N ASP A 220 38.72 -38.03 19.06
CA ASP A 220 39.28 -36.69 18.78
C ASP A 220 38.30 -35.53 18.94
N VAL A 221 37.02 -35.75 19.24
CA VAL A 221 36.08 -34.61 19.40
C VAL A 221 36.12 -34.01 20.82
N PHE A 222 36.71 -34.69 21.80
CA PHE A 222 36.80 -34.20 23.18
C PHE A 222 37.99 -33.27 23.48
N GLN A 223 38.91 -33.07 22.53
CA GLN A 223 40.11 -32.22 22.72
C GLN A 223 39.86 -30.72 22.45
N LEU A 224 38.67 -30.29 22.04
CA LEU A 224 38.39 -28.87 21.76
C LEU A 224 37.78 -28.08 22.93
N PHE A 225 37.56 -28.70 24.09
CA PHE A 225 36.93 -28.06 25.27
C PHE A 225 37.92 -27.70 26.39
N ASP A 226 39.22 -27.88 26.19
CA ASP A 226 40.24 -27.72 27.24
C ASP A 226 41.23 -26.57 26.98
N LEU A 227 40.70 -25.40 26.59
CA LEU A 227 41.52 -24.20 26.39
C LEU A 227 40.80 -22.89 26.74
N ARG A 228 40.24 -22.79 27.95
CA ARG A 228 39.93 -21.49 28.56
C ARG A 228 39.84 -21.51 30.10
N HIS A 229 40.81 -22.15 30.76
CA HIS A 229 41.14 -21.85 32.16
C HIS A 229 42.57 -21.32 32.22
N HIS A 230 42.73 -20.03 31.92
CA HIS A 230 43.92 -19.24 32.30
C HIS A 230 43.65 -17.75 32.02
N TRP A 231 42.98 -17.10 32.96
CA TRP A 231 43.29 -15.73 33.39
C TRP A 231 42.91 -15.67 34.88
N GLU A 232 43.85 -15.13 35.65
CA GLU A 232 43.97 -15.10 37.11
C GLU A 232 42.73 -14.58 37.86
#